data_AF-A0A024SB76-F1
#
_entry.id   AF-A0A024SB76-F1
#
_cell.length_a   1.000
_cell.length_b   1.000
_cell.length_c   1.000
_cell.angle_alpha   90.00
_cell.angle_beta   90.00
_cell.angle_gamma   90.00
#
_symmetry.space_group_name_H-M   'P 1'
#
loop_
_entity.id
_entity.type
_entity.pdbx_description
1 polymer ?
#
loop_
_entity_poly.entity_id
_entity_poly.type
_entity_poly.pdbx_seq_one_letter_code
_entity_poly.pdbx_strand_id
1 'polypeptide(L)'
;MIHATAVQPFAIEYQLGGGRVDPFRSYPTPWRPYIPHLVDHYIIHMAVDIPELDEPGKKGLLRSRWFRLATTEISTFQVVLLLSAGNYISVKGGIAAEAGFNMDQLRIDALNSIGMAMDLPNNASDSIIGAVAKMASFEAMHGDLDCFQLHMNAARRLVDMRGGLHNLGLGGLLRRMLIWIDLNGGHLMNTERWFPGQTFAGSEDEVEVEPNPERFIAM
;
A
#
# COMPACT_ATOMS: atom_id res chain seq x y z
N MET A 1 -17.18 39.54 -31.95
CA MET A 1 -17.98 38.89 -30.90
C MET A 1 -17.04 37.96 -30.16
N ILE A 2 -16.65 38.32 -28.95
CA ILE A 2 -15.60 37.65 -28.15
C ILE A 2 -16.32 36.67 -27.22
N HIS A 3 -16.10 35.36 -27.39
CA HIS A 3 -16.64 34.35 -26.48
C HIS A 3 -15.87 34.43 -25.16
N ALA A 4 -16.55 34.91 -24.11
CA ALA A 4 -16.07 34.79 -22.75
C ALA A 4 -16.17 33.31 -22.32
N THR A 5 -15.03 32.68 -22.10
CA THR A 5 -14.96 31.36 -21.47
C THR A 5 -15.36 31.51 -20.01
N ALA A 6 -16.45 30.87 -19.60
CA ALA A 6 -16.88 30.88 -18.21
C ALA A 6 -15.82 30.21 -17.34
N VAL A 7 -15.24 30.97 -16.41
CA VAL A 7 -14.38 30.42 -15.36
C VAL A 7 -15.27 29.58 -14.46
N GLN A 8 -15.10 28.25 -14.49
CA GLN A 8 -15.75 27.39 -13.51
C GLN A 8 -15.20 27.75 -12.12
N PRO A 9 -16.04 28.10 -11.14
CA PRO A 9 -15.58 28.34 -9.79
C PRO A 9 -15.00 27.04 -9.22
N PHE A 10 -13.83 27.13 -8.57
CA PHE A 10 -13.30 26.05 -7.75
C PHE A 10 -14.25 25.81 -6.58
N ALA A 11 -15.22 24.91 -6.77
CA ALA A 11 -16.07 24.45 -5.69
C ALA A 11 -15.23 23.54 -4.78
N ILE A 12 -15.10 23.91 -3.50
CA ILE A 12 -14.55 23.02 -2.49
C ILE A 12 -15.57 21.88 -2.31
N GLU A 13 -15.24 20.70 -2.80
CA GLU A 13 -16.06 19.50 -2.62
C GLU A 13 -15.97 19.03 -1.16
N TYR A 14 -17.00 19.33 -0.38
CA TYR A 14 -17.17 18.82 1.00
C TYR A 14 -17.75 17.40 1.02
N GLN A 15 -17.32 16.51 0.11
CA GLN A 15 -17.87 15.15 0.00
C GLN A 15 -17.67 14.32 1.27
N LEU A 16 -16.65 14.63 2.07
CA LEU A 16 -16.41 14.05 3.39
C LEU A 16 -16.42 15.17 4.43
N GLY A 17 -17.29 15.06 5.45
CA GLY A 17 -17.38 16.06 6.53
C GLY A 17 -16.05 16.23 7.28
N GLY A 18 -15.80 17.42 7.83
CA GLY A 18 -14.64 17.67 8.70
C GLY A 18 -13.31 17.94 8.01
N GLY A 19 -13.30 18.34 6.73
CA GLY A 19 -12.07 18.70 6.02
C GLY A 19 -11.17 17.52 5.67
N ARG A 20 -11.76 16.32 5.55
CA ARG A 20 -11.08 15.04 5.29
C ARG A 20 -10.74 14.81 3.81
N VAL A 21 -11.02 15.82 2.98
CA VAL A 21 -10.68 15.84 1.56
C VAL A 21 -9.45 16.72 1.39
N ASP A 22 -8.46 16.26 0.61
CA ASP A 22 -7.35 17.11 0.19
C ASP A 22 -7.88 18.23 -0.72
N PRO A 23 -7.93 19.49 -0.25
CA PRO A 23 -8.54 20.59 -1.00
C PRO A 23 -7.70 20.99 -2.23
N PHE A 24 -6.45 20.54 -2.31
CA PHE A 24 -5.54 20.88 -3.40
C PHE A 24 -5.43 19.79 -4.46
N ARG A 25 -6.09 18.63 -4.26
CA ARG A 25 -6.02 17.48 -5.18
C ARG A 25 -4.56 17.13 -5.55
N SER A 26 -3.69 17.09 -4.54
CA SER A 26 -2.23 16.99 -4.63
C SER A 26 -1.70 15.56 -4.75
N TYR A 27 -2.60 14.56 -4.72
CA TYR A 27 -2.21 13.15 -4.88
C TYR A 27 -1.52 12.89 -6.23
N PRO A 28 -0.58 11.92 -6.30
CA PRO A 28 0.30 11.73 -7.44
C PRO A 28 -0.38 11.01 -8.63
N THR A 29 -1.70 11.10 -8.77
CA THR A 29 -2.47 10.47 -9.83
C THR A 29 -3.56 11.43 -10.33
N PRO A 30 -4.00 11.35 -11.60
CA PRO A 30 -5.12 12.16 -12.07
C PRO A 30 -6.34 12.03 -11.17
N TRP A 31 -6.98 13.15 -10.86
CA TRP A 31 -8.14 13.17 -9.98
C TRP A 31 -9.27 12.24 -10.45
N ARG A 32 -9.87 11.54 -9.49
CA ARG A 32 -11.06 10.71 -9.65
C ARG A 32 -11.97 10.88 -8.42
N PRO A 33 -13.30 10.90 -8.58
CA PRO A 33 -14.23 11.13 -7.46
C PRO A 33 -14.15 10.11 -6.32
N TYR A 34 -13.70 8.88 -6.60
CA TYR A 34 -13.54 7.84 -5.58
C TYR A 34 -12.28 8.01 -4.71
N ILE A 35 -11.29 8.81 -5.12
CA ILE A 35 -9.99 8.90 -4.43
C ILE A 35 -10.15 9.38 -2.98
N PRO A 36 -10.88 10.46 -2.66
CA PRO A 36 -11.05 10.88 -1.27
C PRO A 36 -11.65 9.80 -0.39
N HIS A 37 -12.64 9.05 -0.91
CA HIS A 37 -13.32 7.99 -0.18
C HIS A 37 -12.37 6.83 0.16
N LEU A 38 -11.59 6.36 -0.83
CA LEU A 38 -10.60 5.30 -0.61
C LEU A 38 -9.45 5.77 0.27
N VAL A 39 -8.96 7.01 0.11
CA VAL A 39 -7.93 7.53 1.02
C VAL A 39 -8.44 7.61 2.45
N ASP A 40 -9.66 8.12 2.65
CA ASP A 40 -10.25 8.21 3.98
C ASP A 40 -10.39 6.83 4.63
N HIS A 41 -10.91 5.87 3.86
CA HIS A 41 -11.04 4.49 4.27
C HIS A 41 -9.69 3.90 4.67
N TYR A 42 -8.66 4.06 3.84
CA TYR A 42 -7.30 3.60 4.13
C TYR A 42 -6.78 4.18 5.45
N ILE A 43 -6.91 5.49 5.66
CA ILE A 43 -6.34 6.18 6.82
C ILE A 43 -7.02 5.80 8.14
N ILE A 44 -8.33 5.54 8.10
CA ILE A 44 -9.13 5.20 9.29
C ILE A 44 -9.12 3.72 9.59
N HIS A 45 -9.23 2.87 8.57
CA HIS A 45 -9.48 1.45 8.77
C HIS A 45 -8.23 0.58 8.62
N MET A 46 -7.23 1.02 7.87
CA MET A 46 -6.07 0.17 7.51
C MET A 46 -4.74 0.71 8.06
N ALA A 47 -4.51 2.03 7.99
CA ALA A 47 -3.32 2.68 8.54
C ALA A 47 -3.44 2.89 10.07
N VAL A 48 -3.81 1.82 10.78
CA VAL A 48 -3.96 1.76 12.25
C VAL A 48 -2.65 1.38 12.93
N ASP A 49 -2.62 1.47 14.26
CA ASP A 49 -1.45 1.06 15.05
C ASP A 49 -1.32 -0.47 15.05
N ILE A 50 -0.12 -0.96 14.73
CA ILE A 50 0.20 -2.39 14.64
C ILE A 50 1.50 -2.62 15.40
N PRO A 51 1.47 -3.26 16.58
CA PRO A 51 2.64 -3.51 17.42
C PRO A 51 3.86 -4.09 16.70
N GLU A 52 3.64 -4.88 15.65
CA GLU A 52 4.70 -5.54 14.88
C GLU A 52 5.35 -4.61 13.84
N LEU A 53 4.65 -3.55 13.43
CA LEU A 53 5.15 -2.54 12.50
C LEU A 53 5.61 -1.26 13.21
N ASP A 54 4.91 -0.90 14.29
CA ASP A 54 5.21 0.22 15.17
C ASP A 54 6.28 -0.18 16.18
N GLU A 55 7.21 0.73 16.44
CA GLU A 55 8.22 0.50 17.48
C GLU A 55 7.67 0.93 18.85
N PRO A 56 8.22 0.40 19.97
CA PRO A 56 7.90 0.91 21.29
C PRO A 56 7.99 2.44 21.35
N GLY A 57 6.87 3.09 21.66
CA GLY A 57 6.78 4.56 21.73
C GLY A 57 6.64 5.30 20.40
N LYS A 58 6.57 4.60 19.25
CA LYS A 58 6.39 5.21 17.91
C LYS A 58 5.17 4.63 17.21
N LYS A 59 3.99 5.12 17.57
CA LYS A 59 2.70 4.73 17.00
C LYS A 59 2.40 5.42 15.67
N GLY A 60 1.48 4.85 14.90
CA GLY A 60 0.94 5.45 13.68
C GLY A 60 1.97 5.57 12.56
N LEU A 61 2.94 4.66 12.47
CA LEU A 61 3.98 4.72 11.44
C LEU A 61 3.41 4.49 10.02
N LEU A 62 2.35 3.68 9.89
CA LEU A 62 1.65 3.50 8.62
C LEU A 62 1.06 4.82 8.10
N ARG A 63 0.46 5.63 8.98
CA ARG A 63 -0.11 6.93 8.60
C ARG A 63 0.97 8.00 8.41
N SER A 64 1.90 8.11 9.36
CA SER A 64 2.83 9.24 9.42
C SER A 64 4.02 9.12 8.45
N ARG A 65 4.45 7.89 8.12
CA ARG A 65 5.60 7.61 7.27
C ARG A 65 5.22 6.91 5.97
N TRP A 66 4.56 5.75 6.06
CA TRP A 66 4.25 4.96 4.86
C TRP A 66 3.29 5.68 3.92
N PHE A 67 2.13 6.13 4.41
CA PHE A 67 1.16 6.84 3.58
C PHE A 67 1.75 8.15 3.03
N ARG A 68 2.55 8.87 3.82
CA ARG A 68 3.28 10.06 3.36
C ARG A 68 4.23 9.74 2.21
N LEU A 69 4.95 8.62 2.26
CA LEU A 69 5.78 8.17 1.13
C LEU A 69 4.90 7.84 -0.08
N ALA A 70 3.79 7.12 0.14
CA ALA A 70 2.87 6.75 -0.93
C ALA A 70 2.33 7.96 -1.69
N THR A 71 2.08 9.10 -1.03
CA THR A 71 1.62 10.33 -1.71
C THR A 71 2.69 11.01 -2.59
N THR A 72 3.93 10.51 -2.61
CA THR A 72 5.02 11.07 -3.43
C THR A 72 5.32 10.28 -4.70
N GLU A 73 4.72 9.09 -4.86
CA GLU A 73 5.04 8.17 -5.94
C GLU A 73 3.77 7.50 -6.47
N ILE A 74 3.56 7.55 -7.78
CA ILE A 74 2.31 7.16 -8.45
C ILE A 74 2.00 5.68 -8.20
N SER A 75 2.98 4.80 -8.37
CA SER A 75 2.77 3.35 -8.27
C SER A 75 2.37 2.93 -6.86
N THR A 76 3.01 3.54 -5.87
CA THR A 76 2.75 3.30 -4.45
C THR A 76 1.37 3.81 -4.07
N PHE A 77 0.97 4.98 -4.56
CA PHE A 77 -0.36 5.53 -4.31
C PHE A 77 -1.47 4.68 -4.96
N GLN A 78 -1.28 4.23 -6.20
CA GLN A 78 -2.23 3.33 -6.88
C GLN A 78 -2.42 2.02 -6.11
N VAL A 79 -1.34 1.42 -5.60
CA VAL A 79 -1.43 0.22 -4.75
C VAL A 79 -2.17 0.51 -3.43
N VAL A 80 -1.99 1.68 -2.82
CA VAL A 80 -2.75 2.08 -1.62
C VAL A 80 -4.25 2.18 -1.92
N LEU A 81 -4.64 2.79 -3.05
CA LEU A 81 -6.03 2.83 -3.48
C LEU A 81 -6.59 1.43 -3.74
N LEU A 82 -5.80 0.56 -4.38
CA LEU A 82 -6.17 -0.83 -4.64
C LEU A 82 -6.46 -1.61 -3.35
N LEU A 83 -5.55 -1.56 -2.39
CA LEU A 83 -5.73 -2.20 -1.09
C LEU A 83 -6.95 -1.65 -0.37
N SER A 84 -7.13 -0.32 -0.40
CA SER A 84 -8.30 0.30 0.21
C SER A 84 -9.61 -0.16 -0.41
N ALA A 85 -9.65 -0.31 -1.73
CA ALA A 85 -10.81 -0.79 -2.44
C ALA A 85 -11.12 -2.26 -2.10
N GLY A 86 -10.09 -3.12 -2.06
CA GLY A 86 -10.22 -4.52 -1.66
C GLY A 86 -10.76 -4.67 -0.24
N ASN A 87 -10.18 -3.92 0.71
CA ASN A 87 -10.64 -3.92 2.10
C ASN A 87 -12.08 -3.37 2.25
N TYR A 88 -12.41 -2.29 1.55
CA TYR A 88 -13.75 -1.71 1.55
C TYR A 88 -14.81 -2.72 1.10
N ILE A 89 -14.53 -3.50 0.04
CA ILE A 89 -15.44 -4.53 -0.46
C ILE A 89 -15.48 -5.73 0.49
N SER A 90 -14.32 -6.35 0.75
CA SER A 90 -14.27 -7.68 1.39
C SER A 90 -14.46 -7.64 2.91
N VAL A 91 -14.05 -6.56 3.58
CA VAL A 91 -14.08 -6.46 5.05
C VAL A 91 -15.24 -5.59 5.53
N LYS A 92 -15.59 -4.53 4.78
CA LYS A 92 -16.69 -3.63 5.15
C LYS A 92 -18.00 -3.89 4.39
N GLY A 93 -18.03 -4.83 3.46
CA GLY A 93 -19.21 -5.14 2.66
C GLY A 93 -19.63 -3.99 1.75
N GLY A 94 -18.70 -3.09 1.43
CA GLY A 94 -18.94 -1.94 0.58
C GLY A 94 -19.16 -2.33 -0.88
N ILE A 95 -19.95 -1.54 -1.59
CA ILE A 95 -20.29 -1.80 -2.99
C ILE A 95 -19.50 -0.85 -3.88
N ALA A 96 -18.62 -1.41 -4.72
CA ALA A 96 -17.73 -0.63 -5.60
C ALA A 96 -18.47 0.39 -6.48
N ALA A 97 -19.64 0.01 -7.00
CA ALA A 97 -20.49 0.87 -7.83
C ALA A 97 -21.02 2.09 -7.06
N GLU A 98 -21.32 1.95 -5.77
CA GLU A 98 -21.77 3.05 -4.90
C GLU A 98 -20.62 4.01 -4.57
N ALA A 99 -19.43 3.47 -4.38
CA ALA A 99 -18.20 4.25 -4.16
C ALA A 99 -17.57 4.80 -5.46
N GLY A 100 -18.12 4.43 -6.62
CA GLY A 100 -17.74 4.97 -7.93
C GLY A 100 -16.40 4.48 -8.49
N PHE A 101 -15.93 3.28 -8.11
CA PHE A 101 -14.69 2.69 -8.62
C PHE A 101 -14.90 1.30 -9.23
N ASN A 102 -13.92 0.85 -10.02
CA ASN A 102 -13.86 -0.50 -10.56
C ASN A 102 -12.58 -1.19 -10.09
N MET A 103 -12.72 -2.37 -9.48
CA MET A 103 -11.64 -3.10 -8.83
C MET A 103 -10.55 -3.55 -9.83
N ASP A 104 -10.96 -4.06 -10.98
CA ASP A 104 -10.04 -4.53 -12.03
C ASP A 104 -9.26 -3.36 -12.63
N GLN A 105 -9.91 -2.22 -12.83
CA GLN A 105 -9.24 -1.02 -13.32
C GLN A 105 -8.19 -0.51 -12.33
N LEU A 106 -8.49 -0.48 -11.02
CA LEU A 106 -7.50 -0.12 -10.00
C LEU A 106 -6.30 -1.08 -10.01
N ARG A 107 -6.54 -2.37 -10.24
CA ARG A 107 -5.47 -3.38 -10.33
C ARG A 107 -4.59 -3.14 -11.55
N ILE A 108 -5.20 -2.88 -12.70
CA ILE A 108 -4.50 -2.53 -13.95
C ILE A 108 -3.68 -1.25 -13.77
N ASP A 109 -4.25 -0.21 -13.16
CA ASP A 109 -3.58 1.07 -12.93
C ASP A 109 -2.35 0.89 -12.00
N ALA A 110 -2.48 0.09 -10.95
CA ALA A 110 -1.37 -0.26 -10.05
C ALA A 110 -0.26 -1.04 -10.79
N LEU A 111 -0.61 -2.08 -11.56
CA LEU A 111 0.36 -2.86 -12.31
C LEU A 111 1.10 -2.03 -13.36
N ASN A 112 0.38 -1.22 -14.13
CA ASN A 112 0.97 -0.35 -15.15
C ASN A 112 1.91 0.69 -14.53
N SER A 113 1.51 1.31 -13.42
CA SER A 113 2.34 2.31 -12.75
C SER A 113 3.59 1.70 -12.12
N ILE A 114 3.52 0.48 -11.55
CA ILE A 114 4.71 -0.27 -11.12
C ILE A 114 5.63 -0.53 -12.32
N GLY A 115 5.08 -1.03 -13.43
CA GLY A 115 5.87 -1.30 -14.65
C GLY A 115 6.62 -0.06 -15.14
N MET A 116 5.94 1.08 -15.22
CA MET A 116 6.55 2.35 -15.60
C MET A 116 7.63 2.80 -14.61
N ALA A 117 7.41 2.63 -13.30
CA ALA A 117 8.40 2.99 -12.28
C ALA A 117 9.65 2.10 -12.34
N MET A 118 9.49 0.83 -12.71
CA MET A 118 10.57 -0.14 -12.86
C MET A 118 11.49 0.14 -14.06
N ASP A 119 10.97 0.81 -15.09
CA ASP A 119 11.74 1.23 -16.27
C ASP A 119 12.62 2.47 -16.01
N LEU A 120 12.46 3.14 -14.87
CA LEU A 120 13.26 4.32 -14.49
C LEU A 120 14.57 3.92 -13.78
N PRO A 121 15.62 4.75 -13.84
CA PRO A 121 16.91 4.43 -13.21
C PRO A 121 16.87 4.21 -11.69
N ASN A 122 15.87 4.77 -10.99
CA ASN A 122 15.69 4.62 -9.53
C ASN A 122 14.61 3.58 -9.18
N ASN A 123 14.61 2.47 -9.91
CA ASN A 123 13.58 1.41 -9.82
C ASN A 123 13.60 0.58 -8.53
N ALA A 124 14.61 0.73 -7.67
CA ALA A 124 14.69 0.06 -6.37
C ALA A 124 14.53 1.03 -5.18
N SER A 125 13.82 2.15 -5.38
CA SER A 125 13.48 3.07 -4.29
C SER A 125 12.61 2.39 -3.22
N ASP A 126 12.63 2.93 -1.99
CA ASP A 126 11.78 2.42 -0.89
C ASP A 126 10.29 2.41 -1.26
N SER A 127 9.86 3.38 -2.07
CA SER A 127 8.47 3.49 -2.51
C SER A 127 8.10 2.33 -3.43
N ILE A 128 8.93 2.06 -4.45
CA ILE A 128 8.67 0.98 -5.42
C ILE A 128 8.76 -0.40 -4.74
N ILE A 129 9.74 -0.60 -3.86
CA ILE A 129 9.84 -1.83 -3.04
C ILE A 129 8.56 -2.02 -2.22
N GLY A 130 8.09 -0.95 -1.56
CA GLY A 130 6.86 -0.98 -0.79
C GLY A 130 5.63 -1.26 -1.67
N ALA A 131 5.55 -0.65 -2.85
CA ALA A 131 4.46 -0.86 -3.81
C ALA A 131 4.39 -2.33 -4.26
N VAL A 132 5.52 -2.91 -4.66
CA VAL A 132 5.61 -4.33 -5.08
C VAL A 132 5.28 -5.26 -3.92
N ALA A 133 5.79 -5.00 -2.72
CA ALA A 133 5.47 -5.79 -1.54
C ALA A 133 3.97 -5.71 -1.19
N LYS A 134 3.38 -4.52 -1.24
CA LYS A 134 1.95 -4.31 -0.99
C LYS A 134 1.08 -4.88 -2.09
N MET A 135 1.57 -4.99 -3.32
CA MET A 135 0.91 -5.76 -4.37
C MET A 135 0.88 -7.26 -4.01
N ALA A 136 1.98 -7.83 -3.51
CA ALA A 136 1.96 -9.20 -2.98
C ALA A 136 0.92 -9.37 -1.87
N SER A 137 0.83 -8.40 -0.94
CA SER A 137 -0.20 -8.40 0.10
C SER A 137 -1.62 -8.46 -0.48
N PHE A 138 -1.90 -7.68 -1.53
CA PHE A 138 -3.18 -7.71 -2.23
C PHE A 138 -3.46 -9.08 -2.83
N GLU A 139 -2.49 -9.67 -3.54
CA GLU A 139 -2.65 -10.99 -4.17
C GLU A 139 -2.86 -12.11 -3.15
N ALA A 140 -2.21 -12.05 -1.98
CA ALA A 140 -2.44 -13.03 -0.91
C ALA A 140 -3.87 -12.97 -0.33
N MET A 141 -4.54 -11.81 -0.39
CA MET A 141 -5.89 -11.62 0.18
C MET A 141 -7.00 -11.78 -0.85
N HIS A 142 -6.74 -11.44 -2.11
CA HIS A 142 -7.76 -11.29 -3.14
C HIS A 142 -7.42 -11.98 -4.47
N GLY A 143 -6.19 -12.46 -4.63
CA GLY A 143 -5.66 -13.02 -5.87
C GLY A 143 -5.32 -14.50 -5.75
N ASP A 144 -4.19 -14.87 -6.36
CA ASP A 144 -3.71 -16.25 -6.44
C ASP A 144 -2.23 -16.40 -6.05
N LEU A 145 -1.84 -17.65 -5.86
CA LEU A 145 -0.50 -18.04 -5.42
C LEU A 145 0.59 -17.60 -6.40
N ASP A 146 0.34 -17.71 -7.70
CA ASP A 146 1.33 -17.41 -8.74
C ASP A 146 1.64 -15.92 -8.75
N CYS A 147 0.60 -15.07 -8.64
CA CYS A 147 0.75 -13.62 -8.55
C CYS A 147 1.42 -13.21 -7.24
N PHE A 148 1.05 -13.83 -6.11
CA PHE A 148 1.72 -13.60 -4.83
C PHE A 148 3.22 -13.90 -4.90
N GLN A 149 3.60 -15.09 -5.40
CA GLN A 149 4.99 -15.50 -5.58
C GLN A 149 5.74 -14.57 -6.53
N LEU A 150 5.11 -14.15 -7.63
CA LEU A 150 5.69 -13.21 -8.59
C LEU A 150 6.08 -11.89 -7.92
N HIS A 151 5.18 -11.29 -7.14
CA HIS A 151 5.47 -10.03 -6.46
C HIS A 151 6.46 -10.21 -5.29
N MET A 152 6.42 -11.31 -4.55
CA MET A 152 7.41 -11.59 -3.49
C MET A 152 8.82 -11.80 -4.07
N ASN A 153 8.95 -12.52 -5.18
CA ASN A 153 10.21 -12.67 -5.90
C ASN A 153 10.76 -11.33 -6.40
N ALA A 154 9.88 -10.49 -6.97
CA ALA A 154 10.26 -9.15 -7.40
C ALA A 154 10.69 -8.27 -6.23
N ALA A 155 9.93 -8.26 -5.12
CA ALA A 155 10.28 -7.52 -3.91
C ALA A 155 11.64 -7.95 -3.36
N ARG A 156 11.90 -9.26 -3.27
CA ARG A 156 13.21 -9.78 -2.84
C ARG A 156 14.35 -9.28 -3.71
N ARG A 157 14.20 -9.35 -5.04
CA ARG A 157 15.23 -8.86 -5.97
C ARG A 157 15.50 -7.37 -5.79
N LEU A 158 14.47 -6.55 -5.60
CA LEU A 158 14.63 -5.12 -5.34
C LEU A 158 15.32 -4.83 -4.01
N VAL A 159 15.04 -5.63 -2.98
CA VAL A 159 15.75 -5.57 -1.69
C VAL A 159 17.23 -5.93 -1.87
N ASP A 160 17.54 -6.95 -2.66
CA ASP A 160 18.93 -7.33 -2.95
C ASP A 160 19.67 -6.22 -3.71
N MET A 161 19.01 -5.53 -4.65
CA MET A 161 19.57 -4.36 -5.34
C MET A 161 19.90 -3.20 -4.38
N ARG A 162 19.21 -3.13 -3.23
CA ARG A 162 19.50 -2.18 -2.16
C ARG A 162 20.56 -2.65 -1.17
N GLY A 163 21.11 -3.84 -1.36
CA GLY A 163 22.09 -4.45 -0.45
C GLY A 163 21.45 -5.12 0.76
N GLY A 164 20.17 -5.50 0.69
CA GLY A 164 19.47 -6.23 1.74
C GLY A 164 18.55 -5.40 2.63
N LEU A 165 17.77 -6.09 3.47
CA LEU A 165 16.68 -5.52 4.28
C LEU A 165 17.11 -4.36 5.20
N HIS A 166 18.36 -4.39 5.70
CA HIS A 166 18.88 -3.37 6.62
C HIS A 166 19.18 -2.02 5.94
N ASN A 167 19.25 -2.00 4.60
CA ASN A 167 19.49 -0.79 3.79
C ASN A 167 18.20 -0.12 3.30
N LEU A 168 17.04 -0.64 3.71
CA LEU A 168 15.73 -0.04 3.44
C LEU A 168 15.47 1.13 4.37
N GLY A 169 14.81 2.17 3.86
CA GLY A 169 14.56 3.37 4.64
C GLY A 169 13.29 3.32 5.50
N LEU A 170 12.62 4.46 5.60
CA LEU A 170 11.53 4.72 6.55
C LEU A 170 11.87 4.45 8.03
N GLY A 171 13.16 4.41 8.37
CA GLY A 171 13.65 4.08 9.71
C GLY A 171 13.26 2.65 10.12
N GLY A 172 13.44 1.68 9.23
CA GLY A 172 13.18 0.26 9.49
C GLY A 172 11.73 -0.18 9.28
N LEU A 173 10.79 0.74 9.06
CA LEU A 173 9.39 0.39 8.82
C LEU A 173 9.21 -0.47 7.57
N LEU A 174 9.89 -0.15 6.46
CA LEU A 174 9.73 -0.90 5.21
C LEU A 174 10.20 -2.35 5.37
N ARG A 175 11.30 -2.57 6.10
CA ARG A 175 11.74 -3.91 6.48
C ARG A 175 10.65 -4.64 7.27
N ARG A 176 10.10 -4.03 8.32
CA ARG A 176 9.02 -4.65 9.13
C ARG A 176 7.79 -4.97 8.29
N MET A 177 7.41 -4.10 7.35
CA MET A 177 6.31 -4.36 6.42
C MET A 177 6.57 -5.58 5.53
N LEU A 178 7.79 -5.72 4.98
CA LEU A 178 8.16 -6.90 4.18
C LEU A 178 8.10 -8.18 5.00
N ILE A 179 8.63 -8.18 6.22
CA ILE A 179 8.55 -9.32 7.14
C ILE A 179 7.10 -9.66 7.48
N TRP A 180 6.26 -8.64 7.70
CA TRP A 180 4.84 -8.82 7.96
C TRP A 180 4.11 -9.49 6.79
N ILE A 181 4.40 -9.06 5.56
CA ILE A 181 3.80 -9.62 4.34
C ILE A 181 4.30 -11.04 4.09
N ASP A 182 5.61 -11.27 4.22
CA ASP A 182 6.23 -12.58 4.06
C ASP A 182 5.67 -13.61 5.06
N LEU A 183 5.53 -13.22 6.34
CA LEU A 183 4.98 -14.09 7.38
C LEU A 183 3.50 -14.41 7.13
N ASN A 184 2.66 -13.39 6.97
CA ASN A 184 1.21 -13.57 6.93
C ASN A 184 0.70 -14.02 5.57
N GLY A 185 1.19 -13.38 4.50
CA GLY A 185 0.89 -13.82 3.14
C GLY A 185 1.44 -15.22 2.89
N GLY A 186 2.65 -15.51 3.39
CA GLY A 186 3.22 -16.85 3.27
C GLY A 186 2.39 -17.92 3.97
N HIS A 187 1.85 -17.61 5.15
CA HIS A 187 0.92 -18.49 5.87
C HIS A 187 -0.39 -18.69 5.12
N LEU A 188 -1.03 -17.62 4.64
CA LEU A 188 -2.29 -17.72 3.87
C LEU A 188 -2.13 -18.53 2.58
N MET A 189 -0.99 -18.37 1.90
CA MET A 189 -0.71 -18.97 0.61
C MET A 189 0.04 -20.31 0.72
N ASN A 190 0.30 -20.79 1.95
CA ASN A 190 1.05 -22.01 2.25
C ASN A 190 2.41 -22.08 1.52
N THR A 191 3.25 -21.06 1.72
CA THR A 191 4.58 -20.94 1.11
C THR A 191 5.68 -20.82 2.17
N GLU A 192 6.91 -21.17 1.77
CA GLU A 192 8.09 -20.89 2.58
C GLU A 192 8.39 -19.39 2.63
N ARG A 193 9.12 -18.97 3.66
CA ARG A 193 9.53 -17.57 3.87
C ARG A 193 10.54 -17.13 2.80
N TRP A 194 10.33 -15.98 2.19
CA TRP A 194 11.35 -15.30 1.38
C TRP A 194 12.46 -14.69 2.23
N PHE A 195 12.20 -14.38 3.50
CA PHE A 195 13.19 -13.85 4.43
C PHE A 195 13.32 -14.79 5.64
N PRO A 196 13.88 -16.00 5.46
CA PRO A 196 14.05 -16.95 6.57
C PRO A 196 14.98 -16.37 7.64
N GLY A 197 14.67 -16.65 8.92
CA GLY A 197 15.41 -16.15 10.08
C GLY A 197 15.20 -14.66 10.39
N GLN A 198 14.45 -13.91 9.58
CA GLN A 198 14.23 -12.48 9.79
C GLN A 198 12.98 -12.21 10.62
N THR A 199 13.16 -11.59 11.80
CA THR A 199 12.08 -11.14 12.69
C THR A 199 11.78 -9.65 12.51
N PHE A 200 10.78 -9.10 13.22
CA PHE A 200 10.49 -7.66 13.21
C PHE A 200 11.63 -6.81 13.80
N ALA A 201 12.34 -7.31 14.82
CA ALA A 201 13.49 -6.61 15.42
C ALA A 201 14.81 -6.82 14.65
N GLY A 202 14.94 -7.95 13.93
CA GLY A 202 16.05 -8.20 13.02
C GLY A 202 17.16 -9.12 13.54
N SER A 203 16.91 -9.95 14.54
CA SER A 203 17.84 -10.99 15.01
C SER A 203 17.27 -12.40 14.83
N GLU A 204 18.14 -13.36 14.50
CA GLU A 204 17.82 -14.79 14.41
C GLU A 204 17.57 -15.46 15.77
N ASP A 205 18.01 -14.81 16.87
CA ASP A 205 17.89 -15.33 18.25
C ASP A 205 16.52 -15.05 18.92
N GLU A 206 15.60 -14.41 18.21
CA GLU A 206 14.26 -14.13 18.71
C GLU A 206 13.28 -15.26 18.42
N VAL A 207 12.32 -15.46 19.33
CA VAL A 207 11.23 -16.44 19.20
C VAL A 207 10.55 -16.24 17.84
N GLU A 208 10.35 -17.36 17.13
CA GLU A 208 9.63 -17.39 15.87
C GLU A 208 8.29 -16.66 16.01
N VAL A 209 8.10 -15.62 15.21
CA VAL A 209 6.88 -14.80 15.32
C VAL A 209 5.76 -15.52 14.61
N GLU A 210 4.70 -15.85 15.34
CA GLU A 210 3.52 -16.51 14.77
C GLU A 210 2.79 -15.59 13.77
N PRO A 211 2.30 -16.13 12.64
CA PRO A 211 1.42 -15.39 11.74
C PRO A 211 0.14 -14.91 12.43
N ASN A 212 -0.33 -13.73 12.04
CA ASN A 212 -1.61 -13.15 12.40
C ASN A 212 -2.44 -12.83 11.13
N PRO A 213 -2.99 -13.85 10.44
CA PRO A 213 -3.68 -13.69 9.18
C PRO A 213 -4.97 -12.85 9.31
N GLU A 214 -5.67 -12.90 10.45
CA GLU A 214 -6.88 -12.10 10.67
C GLU A 214 -6.58 -10.60 10.61
N ARG A 215 -5.52 -10.16 11.30
CA ARG A 215 -5.07 -8.76 11.24
C ARG A 215 -4.53 -8.41 9.86
N PHE A 216 -3.90 -9.35 9.17
CA PHE A 216 -3.40 -9.13 7.82
C PHE A 216 -4.54 -8.85 6.82
N ILE A 217 -5.61 -9.65 6.85
CA ILE A 217 -6.80 -9.49 5.97
C ILE A 217 -7.56 -8.20 6.28
N ALA A 218 -7.58 -7.78 7.55
CA ALA A 218 -8.28 -6.57 7.96
C ALA A 218 -7.60 -5.25 7.48
N MET A 219 -6.43 -5.33 6.83
CA MET A 219 -5.52 -4.22 6.57
C MET A 219 -5.31 -3.86 5.11
#